data_AF-A0A958FET2-F1
#
_entry.id   AF-A0A958FET2-F1
#
_cell.length_a   1.000
_cell.length_b   1.000
_cell.length_c   1.000
_cell.angle_alpha   90.00
_cell.angle_beta   90.00
_cell.angle_gamma   90.00
#
_symmetry.space_group_name_H-M   'P 1'
#
loop_
_entity.id
_entity.type
_entity.pdbx_description
1 polymer ?
#
loop_
_entity_poly.entity_id
_entity_poly.type
_entity_poly.pdbx_seq_one_letter_code
_entity_poly.pdbx_strand_id
1 'polypeptide(L)'
;MLKSLRNAYPLPLAIPGIPAMLFVIELFVRRHNITGWSGSDWTVYLSSIAVALLFWSLFYYFTRRMSQINRLLVLIPVFLVFLLEIAFLIVSYGYYAYFQQMPNYYTFEYILQEPIDVYAILISSVTWWHYTVLGIFTLGLSRLWILQITRNRQPVLPARSLLILLLLFAVSLYGFLSFAQTNRRPVLADLNAFTISSNFIYNFLVLKHEVVGSGLRKATRIEVPPVSPNVNANVLVILNESLRRQNLKA
;
A
#
# COMPACT_ATOMS: atom_id res chain seq x y z
N MET A 1 29.10 -27.65 22.97
CA MET A 1 28.51 -27.19 21.70
C MET A 1 27.04 -26.77 21.82
N LEU A 2 26.19 -27.42 22.64
CA LEU A 2 24.76 -27.07 22.79
C LEU A 2 24.43 -25.79 23.60
N LYS A 3 25.37 -25.24 24.40
CA LYS A 3 25.18 -23.95 25.10
C LYS A 3 25.28 -22.72 24.18
N SER A 4 25.87 -22.85 22.99
CA SER A 4 26.06 -21.72 22.07
C SER A 4 24.81 -21.38 21.25
N LEU A 5 23.89 -22.33 21.07
CA LEU A 5 22.62 -22.11 20.35
C LEU A 5 21.52 -21.51 21.24
N ARG A 6 21.68 -21.51 22.56
CA ARG A 6 20.75 -20.83 23.49
C ARG A 6 20.83 -19.30 23.42
N ASN A 7 21.88 -18.78 22.80
CA ASN A 7 22.08 -17.36 22.51
C ASN A 7 21.73 -17.04 21.05
N ALA A 8 21.10 -17.93 20.30
CA ALA A 8 20.47 -17.57 19.03
C ALA A 8 19.31 -16.61 19.37
N TYR A 9 19.63 -15.32 19.28
CA TYR A 9 18.73 -14.24 19.64
C TYR A 9 17.50 -14.34 18.73
N PRO A 10 16.29 -14.59 19.27
CA PRO A 10 15.11 -14.66 18.43
C PRO A 10 14.97 -13.30 17.75
N LEU A 11 14.92 -13.31 16.42
CA LEU A 11 14.57 -12.15 15.63
C LEU A 11 13.28 -11.57 16.25
N PRO A 12 13.20 -10.25 16.52
CA PRO A 12 11.98 -9.67 17.07
C PRO A 12 10.80 -10.11 16.24
N LEU A 13 9.86 -10.85 16.84
CA LEU A 13 8.75 -11.48 16.11
C LEU A 13 7.94 -10.46 15.32
N ALA A 14 7.96 -9.19 15.72
CA ALA A 14 7.28 -8.13 15.01
C ALA A 14 7.92 -7.78 13.64
N ILE A 15 9.23 -8.02 13.44
CA ILE A 15 9.91 -7.72 12.17
C ILE A 15 9.38 -8.58 11.02
N PRO A 16 9.40 -9.93 11.09
CA PRO A 16 8.76 -10.75 10.06
C PRO A 16 7.24 -10.83 10.25
N GLY A 17 6.74 -10.62 11.47
CA GLY A 17 5.33 -10.82 11.80
C GLY A 17 4.40 -9.92 11.02
N ILE A 18 4.75 -8.64 10.82
CA ILE A 18 3.88 -7.71 10.09
C ILE A 18 3.83 -8.07 8.59
N PRO A 19 4.96 -8.16 7.85
CA PRO A 19 4.93 -8.57 6.44
C PRO A 19 4.31 -9.96 6.22
N ALA A 20 4.58 -10.93 7.11
CA ALA A 20 4.00 -12.27 7.00
C ALA A 20 2.49 -12.25 7.21
N MET A 21 1.99 -11.48 8.18
CA MET A 21 0.57 -11.36 8.41
C MET A 21 -0.13 -10.67 7.22
N LEU A 22 0.47 -9.62 6.66
CA LEU A 22 -0.04 -8.97 5.45
C LEU A 22 -0.08 -9.92 4.26
N PHE A 23 0.99 -10.69 4.06
CA PHE A 23 1.03 -11.74 3.04
C PHE A 23 -0.13 -12.74 3.19
N VAL A 24 -0.35 -13.25 4.42
CA VAL A 24 -1.46 -14.17 4.70
C VAL A 24 -2.81 -13.52 4.41
N ILE A 25 -3.02 -12.27 4.87
CA ILE A 25 -4.26 -11.53 4.59
C ILE A 25 -4.48 -11.42 3.07
N GLU A 26 -3.45 -11.10 2.30
CA GLU A 26 -3.57 -10.98 0.85
C GLU A 26 -3.91 -12.28 0.15
N LEU A 27 -3.41 -13.42 0.63
CA LEU A 27 -3.79 -14.73 0.11
C LEU A 27 -5.31 -14.95 0.22
N PHE A 28 -5.97 -14.40 1.24
CA PHE A 28 -7.43 -14.48 1.39
C PHE A 28 -8.17 -13.39 0.60
N VAL A 29 -7.75 -12.13 0.76
CA VAL A 29 -8.42 -10.97 0.17
C VAL A 29 -8.32 -11.00 -1.35
N ARG A 30 -7.15 -11.33 -1.90
CA ARG A 30 -6.86 -11.27 -3.34
C ARG A 30 -6.83 -12.64 -4.01
N ARG A 31 -7.38 -13.68 -3.36
CA ARG A 31 -7.30 -15.08 -3.82
C ARG A 31 -7.65 -15.26 -5.30
N HIS A 32 -8.66 -14.54 -5.77
CA HIS A 32 -9.14 -14.62 -7.16
C HIS A 32 -8.19 -13.95 -8.16
N ASN A 33 -7.41 -12.97 -7.74
CA ASN A 33 -6.45 -12.27 -8.59
C ASN A 33 -5.10 -13.00 -8.60
N ILE A 34 -4.72 -13.61 -7.48
CA ILE A 34 -3.44 -14.32 -7.32
C ILE A 34 -3.32 -15.49 -8.30
N THR A 35 -4.41 -16.20 -8.60
CA THR A 35 -4.38 -17.31 -9.57
C THR A 35 -4.04 -16.88 -11.00
N GLY A 36 -4.18 -15.58 -11.31
CA GLY A 36 -3.83 -15.02 -12.62
C GLY A 36 -2.43 -14.41 -12.70
N TRP A 37 -1.64 -14.47 -11.62
CA TRP A 37 -0.32 -13.84 -11.59
C TRP A 37 0.70 -14.61 -12.43
N SER A 38 1.38 -13.89 -13.31
CA SER A 38 2.56 -14.39 -14.02
C SER A 38 3.73 -14.57 -13.06
N GLY A 39 4.76 -15.35 -13.45
CA GLY A 39 5.98 -15.45 -12.66
C GLY A 39 6.63 -14.08 -12.39
N SER A 40 6.48 -13.15 -13.31
CA SER A 40 7.00 -11.79 -13.18
C SER A 40 6.24 -10.92 -12.15
N ASP A 41 4.96 -11.23 -11.92
CA ASP A 41 4.12 -10.61 -10.89
C ASP A 41 4.52 -11.10 -9.51
N TRP A 42 4.74 -12.41 -9.38
CA TRP A 42 5.28 -13.01 -8.15
C TRP A 42 6.64 -12.43 -7.78
N THR A 43 7.53 -12.22 -8.74
CA THR A 43 8.84 -11.59 -8.47
C THR A 43 8.68 -10.19 -7.89
N VAL A 44 7.81 -9.35 -8.43
CA VAL A 44 7.55 -8.01 -7.86
C VAL A 44 6.97 -8.12 -6.46
N TYR A 45 5.99 -9.00 -6.29
CA TYR A 45 5.30 -9.17 -5.04
C TYR A 45 6.24 -9.66 -3.93
N LEU A 46 7.03 -10.70 -4.19
CA LEU A 46 8.03 -11.20 -3.23
C LEU A 46 9.14 -10.17 -2.95
N SER A 47 9.54 -9.38 -3.97
CA SER A 47 10.48 -8.28 -3.76
C SER A 47 9.91 -7.21 -2.83
N SER A 48 8.61 -6.94 -2.89
CA SER A 48 7.95 -6.02 -1.96
C SER A 48 8.00 -6.54 -0.52
N ILE A 49 7.80 -7.85 -0.31
CA ILE A 49 7.95 -8.45 1.03
C ILE A 49 9.38 -8.27 1.55
N ALA A 50 10.39 -8.47 0.70
CA ALA A 50 11.78 -8.23 1.08
C ALA A 50 12.04 -6.76 1.47
N VAL A 51 11.51 -5.80 0.73
CA VAL A 51 11.58 -4.37 1.07
C VAL A 51 10.88 -4.06 2.39
N ALA A 52 9.70 -4.63 2.62
CA ALA A 52 8.95 -4.48 3.87
C ALA A 52 9.75 -5.01 5.07
N LEU A 53 10.38 -6.19 4.93
CA LEU A 53 11.25 -6.76 5.97
C LEU A 53 12.43 -5.84 6.30
N LEU A 54 13.07 -5.23 5.30
CA LEU A 54 14.15 -4.27 5.51
C LEU A 54 13.66 -2.99 6.20
N PHE A 55 12.49 -2.47 5.79
CA PHE A 55 11.86 -1.32 6.43
C PHE A 55 11.59 -1.58 7.91
N TRP A 56 10.89 -2.67 8.24
CA TRP A 56 10.58 -3.02 9.63
C TRP A 56 11.84 -3.32 10.45
N SER A 57 12.89 -3.85 9.84
CA SER A 57 14.20 -4.04 10.47
C SER A 57 14.88 -2.71 10.82
N LEU A 58 14.89 -1.76 9.89
CA LEU A 58 15.39 -0.40 10.12
C LEU A 58 14.58 0.30 11.20
N PHE A 59 13.25 0.25 11.09
CA PHE A 59 12.35 0.87 12.05
C PHE A 59 12.57 0.32 13.46
N TYR A 60 12.71 -1.01 13.59
CA TYR A 60 13.05 -1.64 14.86
C TYR A 60 14.39 -1.15 15.40
N TYR A 61 15.43 -1.09 14.55
CA TYR A 61 16.73 -0.59 14.97
C TYR A 61 16.65 0.87 15.49
N PHE A 62 15.98 1.76 14.76
CA PHE A 62 15.85 3.17 15.13
C PHE A 62 15.09 3.34 16.45
N THR A 63 13.91 2.74 16.53
CA THR A 63 13.06 2.81 17.73
C THR A 63 13.74 2.16 18.94
N ARG A 64 14.50 1.09 18.74
CA ARG A 64 15.33 0.48 19.79
C ARG A 64 16.44 1.42 20.27
N ARG A 65 17.17 2.07 19.37
CA ARG A 65 18.22 3.03 19.73
C ARG A 65 17.64 4.25 20.46
N MET A 66 16.48 4.75 20.03
CA MET A 66 15.75 5.81 20.75
C MET A 66 15.34 5.35 22.16
N SER A 67 14.89 4.10 22.31
CA SER A 67 14.48 3.54 23.61
C SER A 67 15.61 3.48 24.64
N GLN A 68 16.85 3.36 24.17
CA GLN A 68 18.04 3.35 25.03
C GLN A 68 18.35 4.74 25.57
N ILE A 69 18.02 5.80 24.82
CA ILE A 69 18.17 7.18 25.24
C ILE A 69 17.04 7.56 26.20
N ASN A 70 15.79 7.38 25.75
CA ASN A 70 14.60 7.61 26.55
C ASN A 70 13.42 6.79 26.00
N ARG A 71 12.81 5.97 26.86
CA ARG A 71 11.70 5.09 26.49
C ARG A 71 10.49 5.84 25.95
N LEU A 72 10.24 7.06 26.41
CA LEU A 72 9.12 7.89 25.98
C LEU A 72 9.30 8.43 24.55
N LEU A 73 10.55 8.61 24.09
CA LEU A 73 10.84 9.09 22.73
C LEU A 73 10.36 8.12 21.64
N VAL A 74 10.10 6.86 22.00
CA VAL A 74 9.66 5.82 21.06
C VAL A 74 8.16 5.86 20.83
N LEU A 75 7.38 6.42 21.76
CA LEU A 75 5.92 6.35 21.72
C LEU A 75 5.35 7.05 20.49
N ILE A 76 5.80 8.28 20.22
CA ILE A 76 5.34 9.09 19.09
C ILE A 76 5.68 8.44 17.74
N PRO A 77 6.94 8.10 17.40
CA PRO A 77 7.26 7.51 16.10
C PRO A 77 6.61 6.14 15.91
N VAL A 78 6.49 5.31 16.94
CA VAL A 78 5.75 4.04 16.86
C VAL A 78 4.28 4.31 16.56
N PHE A 79 3.63 5.19 17.30
CA PHE A 79 2.23 5.52 17.06
C PHE A 79 2.00 6.05 15.63
N LEU A 80 2.84 6.99 15.17
CA LEU A 80 2.72 7.57 13.83
C LEU A 80 2.93 6.55 12.70
N VAL A 81 3.93 5.66 12.82
CA VAL A 81 4.18 4.64 11.80
C VAL A 81 3.02 3.64 11.74
N PHE A 82 2.51 3.19 12.89
CA PHE A 82 1.34 2.29 12.90
C PHE A 82 0.06 2.97 12.40
N LEU A 83 -0.11 4.27 12.66
CA LEU A 83 -1.23 5.05 12.13
C LEU A 83 -1.13 5.16 10.59
N LEU A 84 0.06 5.46 10.06
CA LEU A 84 0.30 5.54 8.63
C LEU A 84 0.09 4.19 7.94
N GLU A 85 0.64 3.12 8.52
CA GLU A 85 0.47 1.74 8.03
C GLU A 85 -1.01 1.41 7.85
N ILE A 86 -1.80 1.72 8.87
CA ILE A 86 -3.24 1.52 8.85
C ILE A 86 -3.94 2.36 7.79
N ALA A 87 -3.58 3.64 7.66
CA ALA A 87 -4.14 4.49 6.62
C ALA A 87 -3.88 3.89 5.23
N PHE A 88 -2.68 3.35 4.99
CA PHE A 88 -2.34 2.68 3.74
C PHE A 88 -3.15 1.40 3.52
N LEU A 89 -3.34 0.58 4.56
CA LEU A 89 -4.18 -0.61 4.46
C LEU A 89 -5.65 -0.28 4.19
N ILE A 90 -6.20 0.78 4.81
CA ILE A 90 -7.57 1.24 4.55
C ILE A 90 -7.72 1.66 3.10
N VAL A 91 -6.80 2.48 2.60
CA VAL A 91 -6.86 2.94 1.21
C VAL A 91 -6.71 1.76 0.26
N SER A 92 -5.74 0.87 0.48
CA SER A 92 -5.50 -0.30 -0.35
C SER A 92 -6.69 -1.28 -0.35
N TYR A 93 -7.13 -1.74 0.83
CA TYR A 93 -8.19 -2.75 0.93
C TYR A 93 -9.58 -2.17 0.76
N GLY A 94 -9.85 -0.94 1.21
CA GLY A 94 -11.13 -0.28 1.00
C GLY A 94 -11.38 -0.03 -0.49
N TYR A 95 -10.37 0.43 -1.22
CA TYR A 95 -10.45 0.56 -2.67
C TYR A 95 -10.59 -0.81 -3.36
N TYR A 96 -9.82 -1.81 -2.91
CA TYR A 96 -9.93 -3.17 -3.44
C TYR A 96 -11.31 -3.79 -3.22
N ALA A 97 -11.95 -3.56 -2.07
CA ALA A 97 -13.28 -4.10 -1.77
C ALA A 97 -14.32 -3.58 -2.78
N TYR A 98 -14.24 -2.31 -3.16
CA TYR A 98 -15.16 -1.69 -4.11
C TYR A 98 -14.81 -2.00 -5.57
N PHE A 99 -13.55 -1.80 -5.97
CA PHE A 99 -13.13 -1.86 -7.39
C PHE A 99 -12.55 -3.23 -7.81
N GLN A 100 -12.32 -4.15 -6.86
CA GLN A 100 -11.64 -5.43 -7.08
C GLN A 100 -10.23 -5.30 -7.69
N GLN A 101 -9.65 -4.11 -7.55
CA GLN A 101 -8.33 -3.72 -8.01
C GLN A 101 -7.65 -2.91 -6.90
N MET A 102 -6.35 -3.12 -6.72
CA MET A 102 -5.58 -2.29 -5.81
C MET A 102 -5.49 -0.86 -6.35
N PRO A 103 -5.38 0.16 -5.47
CA PRO A 103 -5.11 1.52 -5.91
C PRO A 103 -3.95 1.55 -6.90
N ASN A 104 -3.99 2.49 -7.84
CA ASN A 104 -2.90 2.78 -8.76
C ASN A 104 -2.73 4.30 -8.92
N TYR A 105 -1.85 4.73 -9.82
CA TYR A 105 -1.61 6.15 -10.08
C TYR A 105 -2.91 6.96 -10.32
N TYR A 106 -3.82 6.45 -11.13
CA TYR A 106 -5.09 7.13 -11.43
C TYR A 106 -6.03 7.17 -10.23
N THR A 107 -5.89 6.23 -9.30
CA THR A 107 -6.61 6.29 -8.03
C THR A 107 -6.19 7.52 -7.23
N PHE A 108 -4.89 7.82 -7.14
CA PHE A 108 -4.42 9.04 -6.47
C PHE A 108 -4.81 10.32 -7.21
N GLU A 109 -4.75 10.29 -8.54
CA GLU A 109 -5.24 11.39 -9.35
C GLU A 109 -6.74 11.66 -9.09
N TYR A 110 -7.55 10.61 -9.05
CA TYR A 110 -8.98 10.69 -8.72
C TYR A 110 -9.23 11.17 -7.29
N ILE A 111 -8.44 10.72 -6.30
CA ILE A 111 -8.50 11.21 -4.90
C ILE A 111 -8.28 12.73 -4.84
N LEU A 112 -7.36 13.26 -5.64
CA LEU A 112 -7.05 14.69 -5.64
C LEU A 112 -8.07 15.51 -6.45
N GLN A 113 -8.61 14.96 -7.54
CA GLN A 113 -9.57 15.64 -8.39
C GLN A 113 -10.98 15.65 -7.79
N GLU A 114 -11.41 14.52 -7.23
CA GLU A 114 -12.78 14.30 -6.72
C GLU A 114 -12.75 13.77 -5.26
N PRO A 115 -12.20 14.53 -4.29
CA PRO A 115 -12.01 14.05 -2.93
C PRO A 115 -13.31 13.71 -2.19
N ILE A 116 -14.42 14.39 -2.55
CA ILE A 116 -15.75 14.17 -1.95
C ILE A 116 -16.29 12.80 -2.40
N ASP A 117 -16.15 12.47 -3.68
CA ASP A 117 -16.61 11.19 -4.21
C ASP A 117 -15.81 10.02 -3.63
N VAL A 118 -14.48 10.17 -3.54
CA VAL A 118 -13.62 9.18 -2.88
C VAL A 118 -14.02 9.00 -1.42
N TYR A 119 -14.27 10.09 -0.70
CA TYR A 119 -14.70 10.01 0.69
C TYR A 119 -16.04 9.25 0.82
N ALA A 120 -17.00 9.51 -0.07
CA ALA A 120 -18.26 8.78 -0.12
C ALA A 120 -18.07 7.29 -0.41
N ILE A 121 -17.17 6.93 -1.34
CA ILE A 121 -16.82 5.53 -1.63
C ILE A 121 -16.16 4.87 -0.42
N LEU A 122 -15.23 5.55 0.25
CA LEU A 122 -14.55 4.99 1.42
C LEU A 122 -15.52 4.79 2.60
N ILE A 123 -16.40 5.74 2.88
CA ILE A 123 -17.40 5.58 3.96
C ILE A 123 -18.42 4.50 3.65
N SER A 124 -18.86 4.39 2.39
CA SER A 124 -19.79 3.33 2.00
C SER A 124 -19.13 1.94 2.02
N SER A 125 -17.82 1.87 1.80
CA SER A 125 -17.06 0.62 1.80
C SER A 125 -16.56 0.20 3.19
N VAL A 126 -16.34 1.16 4.10
CA VAL A 126 -15.76 0.94 5.44
C VAL A 126 -16.86 1.00 6.51
N THR A 127 -17.25 -0.16 7.02
CA THR A 127 -18.21 -0.25 8.13
C THR A 127 -17.56 0.08 9.49
N TRP A 128 -18.37 0.40 10.51
CA TRP A 128 -17.89 0.66 11.88
C TRP A 128 -16.96 -0.45 12.43
N TRP A 129 -17.22 -1.71 12.05
CA TRP A 129 -16.40 -2.85 12.44
C TRP A 129 -14.95 -2.73 11.93
N HIS A 130 -14.75 -2.21 10.72
CA HIS A 130 -13.41 -2.00 10.19
C HIS A 130 -12.63 -1.01 11.06
N TYR A 131 -13.24 0.10 11.47
CA TYR A 131 -12.62 1.07 12.38
C TYR A 131 -12.29 0.46 13.76
N THR A 132 -13.16 -0.40 14.30
CA THR A 132 -12.89 -1.11 15.55
C THR A 132 -11.70 -2.08 15.41
N VAL A 133 -11.67 -2.90 14.36
CA VAL A 133 -10.54 -3.80 14.07
C VAL A 133 -9.26 -2.99 13.91
N LEU A 134 -9.32 -1.88 13.18
CA LEU A 134 -8.20 -0.97 12.98
C LEU A 134 -7.67 -0.40 14.29
N GLY A 135 -8.53 0.13 15.15
CA GLY A 135 -8.12 0.69 16.44
C GLY A 135 -7.49 -0.37 17.36
N ILE A 136 -8.09 -1.57 17.43
CA ILE A 136 -7.53 -2.71 18.16
C ILE A 136 -6.17 -3.09 17.58
N PHE A 137 -6.05 -3.11 16.27
CA PHE A 137 -4.82 -3.47 15.57
C PHE A 137 -3.71 -2.42 15.77
N THR A 138 -4.02 -1.12 15.66
CA THR A 138 -3.04 -0.04 15.89
C THR A 138 -2.52 -0.12 17.32
N LEU A 139 -3.43 -0.13 18.30
CA LEU A 139 -3.08 -0.06 19.71
C LEU A 139 -2.44 -1.38 20.17
N GLY A 140 -2.95 -2.51 19.69
CA GLY A 140 -2.43 -3.84 19.99
C GLY A 140 -1.02 -4.04 19.44
N LEU A 141 -0.80 -3.83 18.14
CA LEU A 141 0.53 -4.01 17.55
C LEU A 141 1.53 -2.97 18.04
N SER A 142 1.14 -1.69 18.16
CA SER A 142 2.04 -0.67 18.71
C SER A 142 2.45 -1.00 20.14
N ARG A 143 1.53 -1.47 20.98
CA ARG A 143 1.84 -1.95 22.34
C ARG A 143 2.79 -3.13 22.31
N LEU A 144 2.54 -4.14 21.46
CA LEU A 144 3.44 -5.30 21.32
C LEU A 144 4.83 -4.88 20.86
N TRP A 145 4.92 -3.94 19.90
CA TRP A 145 6.17 -3.37 19.41
C TRP A 145 6.94 -2.65 20.51
N ILE A 146 6.27 -1.78 21.27
CA ILE A 146 6.84 -1.07 22.42
C ILE A 146 7.30 -2.07 23.49
N LEU A 147 6.51 -3.10 23.80
CA LEU A 147 6.89 -4.12 24.77
C LEU A 147 8.13 -4.91 24.31
N GLN A 148 8.21 -5.28 23.03
CA GLN A 148 9.39 -5.96 22.49
C GLN A 148 10.63 -5.07 22.60
N ILE A 149 10.52 -3.80 22.21
CA ILE A 149 11.64 -2.86 22.27
C ILE A 149 12.04 -2.56 23.70
N THR A 150 11.11 -2.33 24.62
CA THR A 150 11.46 -1.92 26.00
C THR A 150 11.94 -3.10 26.86
N ARG A 151 11.47 -4.32 26.59
CA ARG A 151 11.88 -5.53 27.34
C ARG A 151 13.12 -6.19 26.78
N ASN A 152 13.44 -6.00 25.50
CA ASN A 152 14.69 -6.52 24.97
C ASN A 152 15.85 -5.88 25.75
N ARG A 153 16.83 -6.67 26.19
CA ARG A 153 18.03 -6.20 26.89
C ARG A 153 19.30 -6.36 26.04
N GLN A 154 19.15 -6.82 24.80
CA GLN A 154 20.27 -7.04 23.89
C GLN A 154 20.91 -5.70 23.49
N PRO A 155 22.24 -5.69 23.30
CA PRO A 155 22.94 -4.54 22.78
C PRO A 155 22.46 -4.24 21.36
N VAL A 156 22.35 -2.95 21.03
CA VAL A 156 22.01 -2.51 19.67
C VAL A 156 23.21 -2.77 18.77
N LEU A 157 22.96 -3.23 17.55
CA LEU A 157 24.01 -3.46 16.55
C LEU A 157 24.90 -2.21 16.39
N PRO A 158 26.20 -2.37 16.09
CA PRO A 158 27.10 -1.24 15.94
C PRO A 158 26.67 -0.37 14.75
N ALA A 159 27.01 0.93 14.78
CA ALA A 159 26.61 1.91 13.77
C ALA A 159 27.00 1.51 12.33
N ARG A 160 28.09 0.75 12.16
CA ARG A 160 28.49 0.19 10.85
C ARG A 160 27.43 -0.76 10.27
N SER A 161 26.77 -1.54 11.11
CA SER A 161 25.67 -2.44 10.67
C SER A 161 24.44 -1.66 10.24
N LEU A 162 24.16 -0.51 10.89
CA LEU A 162 23.11 0.40 10.44
C LEU A 162 23.41 0.94 9.05
N LEU A 163 24.64 1.37 8.78
CA LEU A 163 25.02 1.86 7.46
C LEU A 163 24.81 0.80 6.38
N ILE A 164 25.23 -0.45 6.64
CA ILE A 164 24.99 -1.58 5.73
C ILE A 164 23.48 -1.79 5.52
N LEU A 165 22.69 -1.80 6.60
CA LEU A 165 21.24 -1.99 6.49
C LEU A 165 20.55 -0.85 5.73
N LEU A 166 20.99 0.40 5.93
CA LEU A 166 20.50 1.57 5.19
C LEU A 166 20.87 1.49 3.71
N LEU A 167 22.09 1.09 3.38
CA LEU A 167 22.53 0.91 1.99
C LEU A 167 21.73 -0.22 1.32
N LEU A 168 21.58 -1.37 1.99
CA LEU A 168 20.77 -2.48 1.50
C LEU A 168 19.33 -2.06 1.28
N PHE A 169 18.73 -1.33 2.22
CA PHE A 169 17.38 -0.80 2.07
C PHE A 169 17.28 0.19 0.92
N ALA A 170 18.20 1.15 0.79
CA ALA A 170 18.16 2.16 -0.27
C ALA A 170 18.30 1.52 -1.65
N VAL A 171 19.24 0.59 -1.83
CA VAL A 171 19.42 -0.14 -3.09
C VAL A 171 18.21 -1.01 -3.40
N SER A 172 17.69 -1.74 -2.40
CA SER A 172 16.50 -2.59 -2.59
C SER A 172 15.26 -1.77 -2.91
N LEU A 173 15.07 -0.65 -2.22
CA LEU A 173 13.95 0.26 -2.42
C LEU A 173 14.04 0.91 -3.81
N TYR A 174 15.22 1.39 -4.21
CA TYR A 174 15.42 1.97 -5.54
C TYR A 174 15.13 0.95 -6.64
N GLY A 175 15.75 -0.24 -6.58
CA GLY A 175 15.53 -1.31 -7.55
C GLY A 175 14.07 -1.76 -7.61
N PHE A 176 13.43 -1.89 -6.43
CA PHE A 176 12.00 -2.22 -6.34
C PHE A 176 11.13 -1.15 -6.99
N LEU A 177 11.32 0.14 -6.66
CA LEU A 177 10.54 1.24 -7.21
C LEU A 177 10.71 1.34 -8.72
N SER A 178 11.93 1.24 -9.24
CA SER A 178 12.19 1.24 -10.69
C SER A 178 11.47 0.10 -11.40
N PHE A 179 11.42 -1.10 -10.79
CA PHE A 179 10.80 -2.27 -11.41
C PHE A 179 9.27 -2.31 -11.26
N ALA A 180 8.75 -1.83 -10.13
CA ALA A 180 7.32 -1.75 -9.84
C ALA A 180 6.62 -0.66 -10.67
N GLN A 181 7.30 0.47 -10.91
CA GLN A 181 6.82 1.60 -11.72
C GLN A 181 6.48 1.19 -13.15
N THR A 182 7.34 0.41 -13.79
CA THR A 182 7.21 0.10 -15.21
C THR A 182 6.02 -0.81 -15.52
N ASN A 183 5.56 -1.61 -14.55
CA ASN A 183 4.74 -2.77 -14.86
C ASN A 183 3.33 -2.79 -14.22
N ARG A 184 2.93 -1.79 -13.41
CA ARG A 184 1.61 -1.77 -12.70
C ARG A 184 1.31 -3.11 -11.99
N ARG A 185 2.34 -3.69 -11.37
CA ARG A 185 2.32 -5.07 -10.85
C ARG A 185 1.78 -5.15 -9.42
N PRO A 186 1.35 -6.35 -8.98
CA PRO A 186 0.90 -6.54 -7.61
C PRO A 186 2.05 -6.31 -6.62
N VAL A 187 1.79 -5.46 -5.64
CA VAL A 187 2.67 -5.13 -4.50
C VAL A 187 1.93 -5.46 -3.21
N LEU A 188 2.66 -5.71 -2.12
CA LEU A 188 2.10 -5.78 -0.76
C LEU A 188 1.31 -4.51 -0.42
N ALA A 189 0.19 -4.63 0.26
CA ALA A 189 -0.81 -3.56 0.42
C ALA A 189 -0.28 -2.28 1.08
N ASP A 190 0.65 -2.41 2.03
CA ASP A 190 1.34 -1.30 2.71
C ASP A 190 2.28 -0.55 1.76
N LEU A 191 3.07 -1.28 0.99
CA LEU A 191 3.98 -0.76 -0.01
C LEU A 191 3.27 -0.29 -1.28
N ASN A 192 2.05 -0.75 -1.54
CA ASN A 192 1.27 -0.32 -2.70
C ASN A 192 0.97 1.19 -2.62
N ALA A 193 0.39 1.65 -1.51
CA ALA A 193 0.10 3.07 -1.29
C ALA A 193 1.37 3.92 -1.33
N PHE A 194 2.46 3.44 -0.73
CA PHE A 194 3.77 4.08 -0.81
C PHE A 194 4.29 4.19 -2.25
N THR A 195 4.26 3.08 -3.01
CA THR A 195 4.75 3.02 -4.40
C THR A 195 3.96 3.99 -5.27
N ILE A 196 2.63 3.99 -5.15
CA ILE A 196 1.78 4.91 -5.91
C ILE A 196 2.06 6.36 -5.54
N SER A 197 2.18 6.68 -4.25
CA SER A 197 2.48 8.03 -3.79
C SER A 197 3.84 8.49 -4.32
N SER A 198 4.85 7.61 -4.32
CA SER A 198 6.17 7.91 -4.86
C SER A 198 6.13 8.15 -6.37
N ASN A 199 5.34 7.37 -7.11
CA ASN A 199 5.14 7.55 -8.55
C ASN A 199 4.40 8.84 -8.85
N PHE A 200 3.40 9.17 -8.04
CA PHE A 200 2.67 10.41 -8.14
C PHE A 200 3.60 11.61 -7.94
N ILE A 201 4.39 11.61 -6.87
CA ILE A 201 5.37 12.68 -6.58
C ILE A 201 6.40 12.79 -7.70
N TYR A 202 6.95 11.67 -8.17
CA TYR A 202 7.91 11.66 -9.28
C TYR A 202 7.30 12.26 -10.56
N ASN A 203 6.10 11.81 -10.94
CA ASN A 203 5.42 12.30 -12.14
C ASN A 203 5.03 13.79 -12.01
N PHE A 204 4.60 14.22 -10.83
CA PHE A 204 4.24 15.61 -10.55
C PHE A 204 5.47 16.53 -10.62
N LEU A 205 6.58 16.14 -10.01
CA LEU A 205 7.80 16.95 -9.92
C LEU A 205 8.64 16.92 -11.20
N VAL A 206 8.78 15.75 -11.84
CA VAL A 206 9.72 15.53 -12.95
C VAL A 206 9.03 15.63 -14.30
N LEU A 207 7.87 14.99 -14.45
CA LEU A 207 7.18 14.85 -15.74
C LEU A 207 6.05 15.87 -15.96
N LYS A 208 5.81 16.78 -15.00
CA LYS A 208 4.83 17.88 -15.11
C LYS A 208 3.47 17.47 -15.72
N HIS A 209 2.90 16.35 -15.28
CA HIS A 209 1.60 15.79 -15.70
C HIS A 209 1.55 15.10 -17.08
N GLU A 210 2.66 14.88 -17.78
CA GLU A 210 2.68 14.16 -19.06
C GLU A 210 2.67 12.62 -18.89
N VAL A 211 1.78 12.09 -18.05
CA VAL A 211 1.57 10.64 -18.00
C VAL A 211 0.69 10.24 -19.19
N VAL A 212 1.35 9.80 -20.27
CA VAL A 212 0.72 9.15 -21.42
C VAL A 212 0.14 7.81 -20.95
N GLY A 213 -1.13 7.84 -20.55
CA GLY A 213 -1.90 6.63 -20.33
C GLY A 213 -3.36 6.99 -20.15
N SER A 214 -4.24 6.10 -20.60
CA SER A 214 -5.70 6.22 -20.50
C SER A 214 -6.17 6.16 -19.05
N GLY A 215 -5.95 7.22 -18.28
CA GLY A 215 -6.71 7.48 -17.07
C GLY A 215 -8.17 7.75 -17.42
N LEU A 216 -9.04 7.68 -16.41
CA LEU A 216 -10.38 8.24 -16.50
C LEU A 216 -10.21 9.73 -16.83
N ARG A 217 -10.30 10.08 -18.12
CA ARG A 217 -10.30 11.47 -18.54
C ARG A 217 -11.42 12.15 -17.77
N LYS A 218 -11.11 13.26 -17.11
CA LYS A 218 -12.11 14.13 -16.48
C LYS A 218 -13.30 14.20 -17.41
N ALA A 219 -14.49 13.85 -16.89
CA ALA A 219 -15.70 13.79 -17.69
C ALA A 219 -15.82 15.11 -18.44
N THR A 220 -15.58 15.06 -19.75
CA THR A 220 -15.70 16.26 -20.57
C THR A 220 -17.19 16.55 -20.57
N ARG A 221 -17.58 17.67 -19.94
CA ARG A 221 -18.95 18.13 -20.00
C ARG A 221 -19.20 18.50 -21.44
N ILE A 222 -19.77 17.57 -22.21
CA ILE A 222 -20.16 17.83 -23.58
C ILE A 222 -21.36 18.76 -23.47
N GLU A 223 -21.15 20.03 -23.78
CA GLU A 223 -22.25 20.96 -24.00
C GLU A 223 -23.00 20.47 -25.23
N VAL A 224 -24.16 19.85 -25.00
CA VAL A 224 -25.01 19.40 -26.09
C VAL A 224 -25.54 20.65 -26.77
N PRO A 225 -25.25 20.86 -28.07
CA PRO A 225 -25.79 22.02 -28.78
C PRO A 225 -27.32 21.98 -28.70
N PRO A 226 -28.00 23.14 -28.66
CA PRO A 226 -29.44 23.20 -28.62
C PRO A 226 -30.01 22.40 -29.80
N VAL A 227 -30.74 21.33 -29.49
CA VAL A 227 -31.38 20.46 -30.48
C VAL A 227 -32.47 21.28 -31.17
N SER A 228 -32.50 21.22 -32.51
CA SER A 228 -33.59 21.84 -33.28
C SER A 228 -34.93 21.30 -32.77
N PRO A 229 -35.91 22.15 -32.42
CA PRO A 229 -37.16 21.73 -31.77
C PRO A 229 -38.06 20.81 -32.60
N ASN A 230 -37.68 20.49 -33.85
CA ASN A 230 -38.52 19.78 -34.82
C ASN A 230 -38.06 18.34 -35.16
N VAL A 231 -37.28 17.68 -34.31
CA VAL A 231 -37.01 16.24 -34.50
C VAL A 231 -38.11 15.42 -33.85
N ASN A 232 -39.11 15.05 -34.65
CA ASN A 232 -40.22 14.20 -34.21
C ASN A 232 -39.79 12.71 -34.27
N ALA A 233 -38.89 12.32 -33.38
CA ALA A 233 -38.37 10.95 -33.30
C ALA A 233 -38.31 10.47 -31.84
N ASN A 234 -38.69 9.22 -31.61
CA ASN A 234 -38.46 8.56 -30.33
C ASN A 234 -36.99 8.13 -30.26
N VAL A 235 -36.23 8.70 -29.32
CA VAL A 235 -34.82 8.35 -29.11
C VAL A 235 -34.73 7.31 -28.00
N LEU A 236 -34.22 6.12 -28.33
CA LEU A 236 -33.85 5.11 -27.35
C LEU A 236 -32.32 5.09 -27.24
N VAL A 237 -31.78 5.46 -26.07
CA VAL A 237 -30.35 5.35 -25.78
C VAL A 237 -30.13 4.11 -24.93
N ILE A 238 -29.40 3.14 -25.48
CA ILE A 238 -28.96 1.95 -24.74
C ILE A 238 -27.51 2.17 -24.32
N LEU A 239 -27.31 2.59 -23.07
CA LEU A 239 -25.99 2.66 -22.46
C LEU A 239 -25.60 1.29 -21.93
N ASN A 240 -24.52 0.73 -22.46
CA ASN A 240 -24.06 -0.60 -22.10
C ASN A 240 -22.73 -0.49 -21.36
N GLU A 241 -22.77 -0.59 -20.04
CA GLU A 241 -21.67 -0.21 -19.15
C GLU A 241 -20.54 -1.26 -19.08
N SER A 242 -20.69 -2.41 -19.76
CA SER A 242 -19.70 -3.49 -19.77
C SER A 242 -19.65 -4.30 -21.06
N LEU A 243 -20.25 -3.81 -22.14
CA LEU A 243 -20.27 -4.51 -23.43
C LEU A 243 -18.89 -4.43 -24.10
N ARG A 244 -18.12 -5.50 -24.00
CA ARG A 244 -16.83 -5.62 -24.69
C ARG A 244 -17.06 -6.02 -26.15
N ARG A 245 -16.28 -5.47 -27.08
CA ARG A 245 -16.37 -5.76 -28.53
C ARG A 245 -16.33 -7.26 -28.86
N GLN A 246 -15.62 -8.06 -28.07
CA GLN A 246 -15.55 -9.52 -28.22
C GLN A 246 -16.87 -10.26 -27.88
N ASN A 247 -17.74 -9.64 -27.09
CA ASN A 247 -19.08 -10.15 -26.74
C ASN A 247 -20.14 -9.72 -27.75
N LEU A 248 -19.81 -8.79 -28.65
CA LEU A 248 -20.57 -8.45 -29.84
C LEU A 248 -20.12 -9.36 -30.98
N LYS A 249 -20.58 -10.61 -31.00
CA LYS A 249 -20.49 -11.44 -32.19
C LYS A 249 -21.78 -11.29 -32.99
N ALA A 250 -21.63 -10.85 -34.24
CA ALA A 250 -22.61 -11.06 -35.30
C ALA A 250 -22.37 -12.43 -35.93
#